data_AF-A0A1I4B3L0-F1
#
_entry.id   AF-A0A1I4B3L0-F1
#
_cell.length_a   1.000
_cell.length_b   1.000
_cell.length_c   1.000
_cell.angle_alpha   90.00
_cell.angle_beta   90.00
_cell.angle_gamma   90.00
#
_symmetry.space_group_name_H-M   'P 1'
#
loop_
_entity.id
_entity.type
_entity.pdbx_description
1 polymer ?
#
loop_
_entity_poly.entity_id
_entity_poly.type
_entity_poly.pdbx_seq_one_letter_code
_entity_poly.pdbx_strand_id
1 'polypeptide(L)'
;RAGEHGRGFAVVASEVRKLAERSQTAATEIGAVSSDTVKAAQSAGEMLTTLVPNIRKTAELVAEISAACREQDIGASQINEAIQQLDKVTQQNASASEQMSATSEELAAQAEELQASIAYFRTSAGGGASRRPASRPAAAPKRPVAPAARKPTAAAPRQTVAAQQARAGGFALDLTNGGPDADDADFREYA
;
A
#
# COMPACT_ATOMS: atom_id res chain seq x y z
N ARG A 1 -82.41 43.46 -27.38
CA ARG A 1 -82.56 41.99 -27.20
C ARG A 1 -83.32 41.46 -28.40
N ALA A 2 -82.65 40.75 -29.32
CA ALA A 2 -83.34 40.02 -30.38
C ALA A 2 -84.13 38.88 -29.72
N GLY A 3 -85.41 38.69 -30.07
CA GLY A 3 -86.29 37.67 -29.50
C GLY A 3 -85.89 36.23 -29.86
N GLU A 4 -86.81 35.44 -30.42
CA GLU A 4 -86.58 34.03 -30.83
C GLU A 4 -85.30 33.84 -31.67
N HIS A 5 -84.94 34.79 -32.53
CA HIS A 5 -83.72 34.75 -33.37
C HIS A 5 -82.39 34.86 -32.60
N GLY A 6 -82.40 35.27 -31.32
CA GLY A 6 -81.21 35.42 -30.49
C GLY A 6 -80.75 34.15 -29.77
N ARG A 7 -81.56 33.07 -29.77
CA ARG A 7 -81.25 31.83 -29.03
C ARG A 7 -79.99 31.14 -29.54
N GLY A 8 -79.78 31.10 -30.85
CA GLY A 8 -78.56 30.52 -31.46
C GLY A 8 -77.30 31.29 -31.08
N PHE A 9 -77.33 32.62 -31.15
CA PHE A 9 -76.21 33.48 -30.74
C PHE A 9 -75.91 33.39 -29.25
N ALA A 10 -76.92 33.24 -28.39
CA ALA A 10 -76.72 33.06 -26.95
C ALA A 10 -75.99 31.75 -26.63
N VAL A 11 -76.31 30.65 -27.32
CA VAL A 11 -75.63 29.36 -27.15
C VAL A 11 -74.18 29.47 -27.62
N VAL A 12 -73.92 30.04 -28.80
CA VAL A 12 -72.56 30.26 -29.30
C VAL A 12 -71.74 31.14 -28.35
N ALA A 13 -72.33 32.22 -27.83
CA ALA A 13 -71.65 33.09 -26.85
C ALA A 13 -71.31 32.34 -25.54
N SER A 14 -72.21 31.46 -25.08
CA SER A 14 -71.94 30.63 -23.90
C SER A 14 -70.82 29.62 -24.12
N GLU A 15 -70.71 29.05 -25.33
CA GLU A 15 -69.67 28.09 -25.68
C GLU A 15 -68.31 28.76 -25.88
N VAL A 16 -68.29 29.94 -26.53
CA VAL A 16 -67.09 30.78 -26.65
C VAL A 16 -66.59 31.20 -25.27
N ARG A 17 -67.49 31.56 -24.35
CA ARG A 17 -67.12 31.90 -22.98
C ARG A 17 -66.51 30.71 -22.23
N LYS A 18 -67.12 29.52 -22.31
CA LYS A 18 -66.55 28.30 -21.71
C LYS A 18 -65.18 27.94 -22.29
N LEU A 19 -65.01 28.08 -23.61
CA LEU A 19 -63.73 27.83 -24.27
C LEU A 19 -62.68 28.86 -23.83
N ALA A 20 -63.06 30.13 -23.69
CA ALA A 20 -62.18 31.19 -23.20
C ALA A 20 -61.76 30.97 -21.73
N GLU A 21 -62.72 30.64 -20.85
CA GLU A 21 -62.43 30.31 -19.44
C GLU A 21 -61.49 29.11 -19.33
N ARG A 22 -61.74 28.05 -20.10
CA ARG A 22 -60.85 26.87 -20.16
C ARG A 22 -59.46 27.20 -20.74
N SER A 23 -59.39 28.06 -21.75
CA SER A 23 -58.12 28.52 -22.34
C SER A 23 -57.33 29.38 -21.35
N GLN A 24 -58.00 30.21 -20.56
CA GLN A 24 -57.38 31.03 -19.52
C GLN A 24 -56.78 30.17 -18.40
N THR A 25 -57.51 29.14 -17.95
CA THR A 25 -56.98 28.18 -16.95
C THR A 25 -55.75 27.45 -17.49
N ALA A 26 -55.82 26.89 -18.70
CA ALA A 26 -54.69 26.21 -19.31
C ALA A 26 -53.47 27.13 -19.51
N ALA A 27 -53.67 28.39 -19.93
CA ALA A 27 -52.59 29.37 -20.06
C ALA A 27 -51.93 29.68 -18.69
N THR A 28 -52.72 29.73 -17.61
CA THR A 28 -52.21 29.97 -16.25
C THR A 28 -51.38 28.78 -15.76
N GLU A 29 -51.85 27.55 -15.99
CA GLU A 29 -51.13 26.32 -15.65
C GLU A 29 -49.81 26.20 -16.43
N ILE A 30 -49.84 26.48 -17.74
CA ILE A 30 -48.62 26.51 -18.58
C ILE A 30 -47.65 27.58 -18.05
N GLY A 31 -48.13 28.76 -17.67
CA GLY A 31 -47.31 29.81 -17.09
C GLY A 31 -46.64 29.38 -15.78
N ALA A 32 -47.38 28.70 -14.90
CA ALA A 32 -46.85 28.16 -13.65
C ALA A 32 -45.77 27.10 -13.89
N VAL A 33 -46.05 26.09 -14.72
CA VAL A 33 -45.08 25.03 -15.06
C VAL A 33 -43.84 25.61 -15.75
N SER A 34 -44.01 26.58 -16.64
CA SER A 34 -42.89 27.26 -17.31
C SER A 34 -42.00 28.01 -16.31
N SER A 35 -42.61 28.72 -15.36
CA SER A 35 -41.89 29.43 -14.29
C SER A 35 -41.08 28.45 -13.42
N ASP A 36 -41.68 27.33 -13.04
CA ASP A 36 -41.00 26.34 -12.21
C ASP A 36 -39.88 25.61 -12.98
N THR A 37 -40.07 25.36 -14.27
CA THR A 37 -39.02 24.81 -15.15
C THR A 37 -37.81 25.75 -15.24
N VAL A 38 -38.04 27.06 -15.38
CA VAL A 38 -36.96 28.05 -15.41
C VAL A 38 -36.20 28.08 -14.08
N LYS A 39 -36.90 28.04 -12.93
CA LYS A 39 -36.25 27.98 -11.61
C LYS A 39 -35.40 26.71 -11.44
N ALA A 40 -35.93 25.56 -11.87
CA ALA A 40 -35.20 24.29 -11.81
C ALA A 40 -33.94 24.33 -12.69
N ALA A 41 -34.05 24.87 -13.91
CA ALA A 41 -32.92 25.05 -14.81
C ALA A 41 -31.85 25.99 -14.24
N GLN A 42 -32.26 27.10 -13.60
CA GLN A 42 -31.34 28.02 -12.93
C GLN A 42 -30.59 27.35 -11.77
N SER A 43 -31.32 26.63 -10.90
CA SER A 43 -30.71 25.87 -9.80
C SER A 43 -29.71 24.83 -10.30
N ALA A 44 -30.06 24.09 -11.36
CA ALA A 44 -29.14 23.16 -12.00
C ALA A 44 -27.88 23.86 -12.55
N GLY A 45 -28.04 25.04 -13.15
CA GLY A 45 -26.93 25.87 -13.62
C GLY A 45 -25.99 26.32 -12.47
N GLU A 46 -26.54 26.71 -11.33
CA GLU A 46 -25.77 27.07 -10.13
C GLU A 46 -25.00 25.86 -9.58
N MET A 47 -25.63 24.69 -9.51
CA MET A 47 -24.94 23.45 -9.11
C MET A 47 -23.78 23.13 -10.05
N LEU A 48 -23.98 23.19 -11.37
CA LEU A 48 -22.93 22.94 -12.35
C LEU A 48 -21.77 23.94 -12.23
N THR A 49 -22.07 25.21 -11.91
CA THR A 49 -21.07 26.26 -11.69
C THR A 49 -20.13 25.91 -10.52
N THR A 50 -20.61 25.17 -9.52
CA THR A 50 -19.78 24.67 -8.41
C THR A 50 -19.14 23.31 -8.70
N LEU A 51 -19.84 22.43 -9.43
CA LEU A 51 -19.39 21.07 -9.72
C LEU A 51 -18.17 21.06 -10.65
N VAL A 52 -18.17 21.88 -11.70
CA VAL A 52 -17.08 21.90 -12.69
C VAL A 52 -15.73 22.27 -12.06
N PRO A 53 -15.62 23.34 -11.24
CA PRO A 53 -14.39 23.63 -10.48
C PRO A 53 -13.95 22.48 -9.56
N ASN A 54 -14.89 21.83 -8.87
CA ASN A 54 -14.57 20.70 -7.99
C ASN A 54 -14.01 19.50 -8.77
N ILE A 55 -14.57 19.19 -9.94
CA ILE A 55 -14.05 18.13 -10.83
C ILE A 55 -12.63 18.47 -11.29
N ARG A 56 -12.37 19.72 -11.68
CA ARG A 56 -11.02 20.17 -12.06
C ARG A 56 -10.02 19.99 -10.91
N LYS A 57 -10.39 20.41 -9.70
CA LYS A 57 -9.56 20.23 -8.51
C LYS A 57 -9.28 18.76 -8.22
N THR A 58 -10.28 17.88 -8.36
CA THR A 58 -10.07 16.43 -8.22
C THR A 58 -9.11 15.91 -9.28
N ALA A 59 -9.22 16.36 -10.52
CA ALA A 59 -8.31 15.96 -11.60
C ALA A 59 -6.86 16.44 -11.35
N GLU A 60 -6.70 17.67 -10.85
CA GLU A 60 -5.40 18.22 -10.43
C GLU A 60 -4.78 17.37 -9.31
N LEU A 61 -5.55 17.04 -8.28
CA LEU A 61 -5.09 16.17 -7.18
C LEU A 61 -4.68 14.78 -7.67
N VAL A 62 -5.43 14.19 -8.59
CA VAL A 62 -5.06 12.88 -9.20
C VAL A 62 -3.77 12.99 -10.00
N ALA A 63 -3.56 14.09 -10.73
CA ALA A 63 -2.32 14.33 -11.46
C ALA A 63 -1.11 14.50 -10.51
N GLU A 64 -1.28 15.24 -9.41
CA GLU A 64 -0.27 15.38 -8.36
C GLU A 64 0.06 14.05 -7.69
N ILE A 65 -0.95 13.24 -7.34
CA ILE A 65 -0.75 11.89 -6.77
C ILE A 65 0.02 11.03 -7.77
N SER A 66 -0.35 11.06 -9.04
CA SER A 66 0.33 10.26 -10.07
C SER A 66 1.80 10.67 -10.24
N ALA A 67 2.11 11.96 -10.16
CA ALA A 67 3.47 12.46 -10.19
C ALA A 67 4.25 12.01 -8.95
N ALA A 68 3.66 12.14 -7.75
CA ALA A 68 4.26 11.69 -6.50
C ALA A 68 4.50 10.17 -6.49
N CYS A 69 3.58 9.36 -7.02
CA CYS A 69 3.78 7.91 -7.17
C CYS A 69 4.98 7.59 -8.06
N ARG A 70 5.15 8.28 -9.20
CA ARG A 70 6.33 8.08 -10.05
C ARG A 70 7.63 8.44 -9.33
N GLU A 71 7.64 9.51 -8.54
CA GLU A 71 8.81 9.89 -7.73
C GLU A 71 9.09 8.86 -6.63
N GLN A 72 8.05 8.33 -5.98
CA GLN A 72 8.17 7.25 -5.01
C GLN A 72 8.71 5.97 -5.64
N ASP A 73 8.28 5.60 -6.85
CA ASP A 73 8.79 4.43 -7.56
C ASP A 73 10.29 4.56 -7.84
N ILE A 74 10.73 5.74 -8.26
CA ILE A 74 12.16 6.06 -8.44
C ILE A 74 12.90 5.95 -7.10
N GLY A 75 12.35 6.54 -6.04
CA GLY A 75 12.91 6.46 -4.69
C GLY A 75 13.01 5.03 -4.16
N ALA A 76 11.99 4.20 -4.40
CA ALA A 76 11.98 2.79 -4.01
C ALA A 76 13.07 1.99 -4.75
N SER A 77 13.29 2.26 -6.03
CA SER A 77 14.40 1.65 -6.79
C SER A 77 15.76 2.02 -6.18
N GLN A 78 15.98 3.30 -5.87
CA GLN A 78 17.23 3.78 -5.26
C GLN A 78 17.45 3.16 -3.87
N ILE A 79 16.40 3.05 -3.05
CA ILE A 79 16.47 2.38 -1.74
C ILE A 79 16.86 0.91 -1.93
N ASN A 80 16.26 0.21 -2.89
CA ASN A 80 16.58 -1.19 -3.17
C ASN A 80 18.04 -1.37 -3.61
N GLU A 81 18.56 -0.50 -4.47
CA GLU A 81 19.98 -0.49 -4.85
C GLU A 81 20.90 -0.26 -3.64
N ALA A 82 20.58 0.71 -2.79
CA ALA A 82 21.35 0.98 -1.58
C ALA A 82 21.35 -0.22 -0.62
N ILE A 83 20.22 -0.92 -0.47
CA ILE A 83 20.14 -2.15 0.34
C ILE A 83 21.03 -3.25 -0.22
N GLN A 84 21.04 -3.47 -1.53
CA GLN A 84 21.93 -4.45 -2.17
C GLN A 84 23.41 -4.10 -1.97
N GLN A 85 23.75 -2.81 -2.02
CA GLN A 85 25.12 -2.36 -1.75
C GLN A 85 25.51 -2.59 -0.28
N LEU A 86 24.60 -2.31 0.66
CA LEU A 86 24.82 -2.58 2.09
C LEU A 86 24.98 -4.08 2.37
N ASP A 87 24.21 -4.94 1.70
CA ASP A 87 24.36 -6.40 1.80
C ASP A 87 25.75 -6.84 1.34
N LYS A 88 26.22 -6.31 0.20
CA LYS A 88 27.58 -6.60 -0.29
C LYS A 88 28.67 -6.18 0.71
N VAL A 89 28.56 -4.98 1.29
CA VAL A 89 29.51 -4.51 2.30
C VAL A 89 29.44 -5.38 3.57
N THR A 90 28.23 -5.79 3.97
CA THR A 90 28.01 -6.66 5.14
C THR A 90 28.67 -8.02 4.93
N GLN A 91 28.52 -8.62 3.75
CA GLN A 91 29.18 -9.88 3.40
C GLN A 91 30.71 -9.73 3.37
N GLN A 92 31.21 -8.64 2.77
CA GLN A 92 32.65 -8.35 2.76
C GLN A 92 33.20 -8.20 4.19
N ASN A 93 32.48 -7.52 5.07
CA ASN A 93 32.87 -7.37 6.47
C ASN A 93 32.87 -8.70 7.21
N ALA A 94 31.90 -9.59 6.94
CA ALA A 94 31.88 -10.93 7.50
C ALA A 94 33.10 -11.76 7.05
N SER A 95 33.38 -11.81 5.75
CA SER A 95 34.55 -12.52 5.21
C SER A 95 35.87 -11.94 5.72
N ALA A 96 35.99 -10.61 5.80
CA ALA A 96 37.18 -9.97 6.37
C ALA A 96 37.36 -10.32 7.86
N SER A 97 36.27 -10.42 8.61
CA SER A 97 36.30 -10.81 10.02
C SER A 97 36.72 -12.27 10.19
N GLU A 98 36.23 -13.18 9.34
CA GLU A 98 36.65 -14.58 9.31
C GLU A 98 38.15 -14.71 8.99
N GLN A 99 38.63 -14.00 7.95
CA GLN A 99 40.04 -13.99 7.58
C GLN A 99 40.92 -13.41 8.69
N MET A 100 40.45 -12.36 9.38
CA MET A 100 41.15 -11.77 10.53
C MET A 100 41.23 -12.74 11.71
N SER A 101 40.15 -13.50 11.98
CA SER A 101 40.15 -14.52 13.03
C SER A 101 41.15 -15.63 12.72
N ALA A 102 41.14 -16.16 11.49
CA ALA A 102 42.09 -17.18 11.06
C ALA A 102 43.55 -16.69 11.14
N THR A 103 43.81 -15.45 10.70
CA THR A 103 45.15 -14.84 10.80
C THR A 103 45.57 -14.69 12.26
N SER A 104 44.65 -14.33 13.16
CA SER A 104 44.92 -14.20 14.59
C SER A 104 45.25 -15.54 15.24
N GLU A 105 44.55 -16.62 14.85
CA GLU A 105 44.83 -18.00 15.29
C GLU A 105 46.21 -18.47 14.80
N GLU A 106 46.57 -18.18 13.56
CA GLU A 106 47.88 -18.54 13.01
C GLU A 106 49.03 -17.76 13.66
N LEU A 107 48.85 -16.46 13.90
CA LEU A 107 49.81 -15.66 14.66
C LEU A 107 49.96 -16.15 16.10
N ALA A 108 48.87 -16.60 16.74
CA ALA A 108 48.94 -17.20 18.08
C ALA A 108 49.74 -18.51 18.08
N ALA A 109 49.50 -19.39 17.10
CA ALA A 109 50.25 -20.62 16.94
C ALA A 109 51.75 -20.38 16.71
N GLN A 110 52.11 -19.41 15.86
CA GLN A 110 53.51 -19.02 15.62
C GLN A 110 54.17 -18.45 16.89
N ALA A 111 53.43 -17.68 17.69
CA ALA A 111 53.93 -17.17 18.95
C ALA A 111 54.18 -18.29 19.98
N GLU A 112 53.32 -19.30 20.04
CA GLU A 112 53.52 -20.49 20.88
C GLU A 112 54.75 -21.30 20.44
N GLU A 113 54.94 -21.50 19.13
CA GLU A 113 56.12 -22.18 18.57
C GLU A 113 57.43 -21.44 18.90
N LEU A 114 57.44 -20.11 18.76
CA LEU A 114 58.58 -19.28 19.12
C LEU A 114 58.88 -19.37 20.62
N GLN A 115 57.85 -19.37 21.47
CA GLN A 115 58.01 -19.51 22.92
C GLN A 115 58.59 -20.88 23.29
N ALA A 116 58.13 -21.96 22.64
CA ALA A 116 58.66 -23.31 22.83
C ALA A 116 60.14 -23.41 22.40
N SER A 117 60.50 -22.78 21.27
CA SER A 117 61.88 -22.72 20.77
C SER A 117 62.80 -21.97 21.75
N ILE A 118 62.37 -20.82 22.26
CA ILE A 118 63.12 -20.07 23.28
C ILE A 118 63.26 -20.88 24.57
N ALA A 119 62.23 -21.64 24.97
CA ALA A 119 62.27 -22.49 26.16
C ALA A 119 63.30 -23.63 26.03
N TYR A 120 63.45 -24.23 24.84
CA TYR A 120 64.49 -25.24 24.57
C TYR A 120 65.90 -24.66 24.77
N PHE A 121 66.15 -23.45 24.28
CA PHE A 121 67.46 -22.78 24.41
C PHE A 121 67.69 -22.11 25.76
N ARG A 122 66.68 -22.01 26.64
CA ARG A 122 66.90 -21.70 28.07
C ARG A 122 67.45 -22.93 28.80
N THR A 123 68.69 -23.29 28.51
CA THR A 123 69.46 -24.22 29.35
C THR A 123 69.89 -23.49 30.62
N SER A 124 69.14 -23.70 31.70
CA SER A 124 69.51 -23.53 33.10
C SER A 124 70.78 -22.71 33.39
N ALA A 125 70.64 -21.39 33.48
CA ALA A 125 71.42 -20.57 34.41
C ALA A 125 70.53 -20.34 35.65
N GLY A 126 70.32 -21.40 36.43
CA GLY A 126 69.45 -21.38 37.62
C GLY A 126 68.80 -22.74 37.83
N GLY A 127 69.58 -23.68 38.35
CA GLY A 127 69.14 -25.05 38.59
C GLY A 127 67.99 -25.18 39.59
N GLY A 128 67.20 -26.24 39.39
CA GLY A 128 66.33 -26.80 40.42
C GLY A 128 64.87 -26.35 40.36
N ALA A 129 64.03 -27.16 39.73
CA ALA A 129 62.93 -27.85 40.40
C ALA A 129 62.00 -28.48 39.36
N SER A 130 61.88 -29.81 39.44
CA SER A 130 60.73 -30.56 38.94
C SER A 130 59.45 -29.87 39.43
N ARG A 131 58.76 -29.17 38.53
CA ARG A 131 57.41 -28.65 38.79
C ARG A 131 56.45 -29.82 38.68
N ARG A 132 56.22 -30.48 39.83
CA ARG A 132 55.01 -31.28 40.09
C ARG A 132 53.79 -30.51 39.55
N PRO A 133 52.85 -31.15 38.85
CA PRO A 133 51.60 -30.49 38.53
C PRO A 133 50.88 -30.18 39.85
N ALA A 134 50.78 -28.90 40.17
CA ALA A 134 49.99 -28.43 41.29
C ALA A 134 48.52 -28.69 40.97
N SER A 135 47.87 -29.43 41.87
CA SER A 135 46.43 -29.65 41.93
C SER A 135 45.68 -28.34 41.72
N ARG A 136 44.87 -28.30 40.65
CA ARG A 136 43.89 -27.26 40.38
C ARG A 136 42.96 -27.11 41.61
N PRO A 137 42.73 -25.91 42.16
CA PRO A 137 41.71 -25.76 43.19
C PRO A 137 40.35 -26.08 42.59
N ALA A 138 39.58 -26.90 43.29
CA ALA A 138 38.24 -27.30 42.94
C ALA A 138 37.37 -26.04 42.78
N ALA A 139 36.95 -25.77 41.54
CA ALA A 139 35.87 -24.84 41.27
C ALA A 139 34.61 -25.35 41.98
N ALA A 140 33.95 -24.47 42.72
CA ALA A 140 32.68 -24.72 43.40
C ALA A 140 31.66 -25.40 42.47
N PRO A 141 30.80 -26.30 42.99
CA PRO A 141 29.81 -26.97 42.16
C PRO A 141 28.79 -25.94 41.68
N LYS A 142 28.83 -25.60 40.39
CA LYS A 142 27.70 -24.94 39.73
C LYS A 142 26.54 -25.95 39.78
N ARG A 143 25.45 -25.57 40.45
CA ARG A 143 24.17 -26.30 40.46
C ARG A 143 23.85 -26.75 39.03
N PRO A 144 23.39 -27.99 38.82
CA PRO A 144 22.75 -28.34 37.57
C PRO A 144 21.46 -27.54 37.50
N VAL A 145 21.42 -26.51 36.66
CA VAL A 145 20.16 -26.03 36.13
C VAL A 145 19.59 -27.18 35.31
N ALA A 146 18.50 -27.75 35.84
CA ALA A 146 17.72 -28.77 35.16
C ALA A 146 17.44 -28.34 33.71
N PRO A 147 17.47 -29.27 32.73
CA PRO A 147 16.97 -28.95 31.41
C PRO A 147 15.48 -28.66 31.56
N ALA A 148 15.11 -27.39 31.44
CA ALA A 148 13.73 -26.99 31.25
C ALA A 148 13.25 -27.69 29.98
N ALA A 149 12.38 -28.68 30.15
CA ALA A 149 11.64 -29.31 29.08
C ALA A 149 10.85 -28.22 28.35
N ARG A 150 11.44 -27.69 27.28
CA ARG A 150 10.72 -26.86 26.32
C ARG A 150 9.85 -27.81 25.51
N LYS A 151 8.53 -27.72 25.75
CA LYS A 151 7.50 -28.25 24.84
C LYS A 151 7.85 -27.85 23.40
N PRO A 152 7.63 -28.72 22.40
CA PRO A 152 7.83 -28.36 21.02
C PRO A 152 6.75 -27.34 20.63
N THR A 153 7.11 -26.06 20.63
CA THR A 153 6.36 -25.04 19.90
C THR A 153 6.52 -25.36 18.42
N ALA A 154 5.39 -25.61 17.78
CA ALA A 154 5.25 -25.84 16.35
C ALA A 154 6.14 -24.89 15.53
N ALA A 155 6.85 -25.47 14.56
CA ALA A 155 7.68 -24.74 13.63
C ALA A 155 6.89 -23.61 12.97
N ALA A 156 7.32 -22.37 13.18
CA ALA A 156 6.91 -21.26 12.34
C ALA A 156 7.38 -21.56 10.89
N PRO A 157 6.51 -21.43 9.88
CA PRO A 157 6.91 -21.70 8.51
C PRO A 157 8.00 -20.70 8.10
N ARG A 158 9.12 -21.23 7.62
CA ARG A 158 10.18 -20.44 7.01
C ARG A 158 9.56 -19.61 5.88
N GLN A 159 9.60 -18.30 6.02
CA GLN A 159 9.18 -17.37 4.98
C GLN A 159 10.09 -17.58 3.78
N THR A 160 9.58 -18.28 2.77
CA THR A 160 10.26 -18.46 1.50
C THR A 160 10.11 -17.19 0.67
N VAL A 161 11.10 -16.90 -0.17
CA VAL A 161 11.08 -15.77 -1.11
C VAL A 161 9.81 -15.77 -1.99
N ALA A 162 9.26 -16.94 -2.27
CA ALA A 162 7.98 -17.12 -2.96
C ALA A 162 6.77 -16.56 -2.18
N ALA A 163 6.72 -16.71 -0.86
CA ALA A 163 5.65 -16.17 -0.02
C ALA A 163 5.75 -14.64 0.13
N GLN A 164 6.96 -14.09 -0.01
CA GLN A 164 7.24 -12.66 0.03
C GLN A 164 6.86 -11.99 -1.32
N GLN A 165 7.10 -12.68 -2.45
CA GLN A 165 6.64 -12.26 -3.78
C GLN A 165 5.11 -12.29 -3.92
N ALA A 166 4.43 -13.25 -3.29
CA ALA A 166 2.97 -13.29 -3.26
C ALA A 166 2.33 -12.12 -2.48
N ARG A 167 3.07 -11.49 -1.55
CA ARG A 167 2.63 -10.28 -0.82
C ARG A 167 3.02 -8.97 -1.51
N ALA A 168 4.03 -9.00 -2.37
CA ALA A 168 4.44 -7.85 -3.19
C ALA A 168 3.58 -7.69 -4.45
N GLY A 169 2.77 -8.69 -4.80
CA GLY A 169 1.68 -8.55 -5.77
C GLY A 169 0.52 -7.78 -5.14
N GLY A 170 0.59 -6.44 -5.18
CA GLY A 170 -0.60 -5.60 -5.04
C GLY A 170 -1.69 -6.03 -6.03
N PHE A 171 -2.92 -5.59 -5.82
CA PHE A 171 -4.05 -5.83 -6.73
C PHE A 171 -3.70 -5.38 -8.15
N ALA A 172 -3.17 -6.30 -8.96
CA ALA A 172 -2.99 -6.11 -10.38
C ALA A 172 -4.38 -6.23 -10.99
N LEU A 173 -5.01 -5.08 -11.21
CA LEU A 173 -6.22 -5.00 -12.00
C LEU A 173 -5.80 -5.29 -13.46
N ASP A 174 -5.92 -6.57 -13.84
CA ASP A 174 -5.63 -7.05 -15.17
C ASP A 174 -6.72 -6.54 -16.15
N LEU A 175 -6.41 -5.44 -16.83
CA LEU A 175 -7.26 -4.85 -17.88
C LEU A 175 -7.12 -5.57 -19.23
N THR A 176 -6.29 -6.61 -19.33
CA THR A 176 -6.10 -7.39 -20.55
C THR A 176 -7.06 -8.57 -20.67
N ASN A 177 -7.76 -8.93 -19.59
CA ASN A 177 -8.72 -10.06 -19.57
C ASN A 177 -10.20 -9.65 -19.50
N GLY A 178 -10.53 -8.37 -19.76
CA GLY A 178 -11.90 -7.86 -19.87
C GLY A 178 -12.58 -8.25 -21.19
N GLY A 179 -12.70 -9.55 -21.45
CA GLY A 179 -13.62 -10.06 -22.47
C GLY A 179 -15.07 -9.93 -21.97
N PRO A 180 -16.06 -9.93 -22.87
CA PRO A 180 -17.47 -9.81 -22.48
C PRO A 180 -17.83 -10.93 -21.50
N ASP A 181 -18.25 -10.54 -20.30
CA ASP A 181 -18.68 -11.47 -19.27
C ASP A 181 -20.21 -11.65 -19.31
N ALA A 182 -20.72 -12.52 -18.45
CA ALA A 182 -22.15 -12.82 -18.42
C ALA A 182 -23.00 -11.62 -17.98
N ASP A 183 -22.39 -10.65 -17.27
CA ASP A 183 -23.06 -9.45 -16.76
C ASP A 183 -23.22 -8.39 -17.88
N ASP A 184 -22.39 -8.43 -18.92
CA ASP A 184 -22.53 -7.60 -20.13
C ASP A 184 -23.81 -7.90 -20.96
N ALA A 185 -24.43 -9.07 -20.77
CA ALA A 185 -25.65 -9.46 -21.48
C ALA A 185 -26.88 -8.65 -21.02
N ASP A 186 -26.94 -8.30 -19.74
CA ASP A 186 -28.05 -7.55 -19.13
C ASP A 186 -28.05 -6.07 -19.56
N PHE A 187 -26.90 -5.55 -20.03
CA PHE A 187 -26.75 -4.17 -20.47
C PHE A 187 -27.28 -3.89 -21.88
N ARG A 188 -27.51 -4.93 -22.70
CA ARG A 188 -27.96 -4.77 -24.10
C ARG A 188 -29.48 -4.67 -24.28
N GLU A 189 -30.27 -4.92 -23.23
CA GLU A 189 -31.73 -4.97 -23.35
C GLU A 189 -32.41 -3.58 -23.32
N TYR A 190 -31.64 -2.49 -23.15
CA TYR A 190 -32.16 -1.12 -23.04
C TYR A 190 -31.57 -0.13 -24.07
N ALA A 191 -31.18 -0.60 -25.25
CA ALA A 191 -30.81 0.26 -26.40
C ALA A 191 -31.86 0.22 -27.50
#